data_AF-A0A377ZPI7-F1
#
_entry.id   AF-A0A377ZPI7-F1
#
_cell.length_a   1.000
_cell.length_b   1.000
_cell.length_c   1.000
_cell.angle_alpha   90.00
_cell.angle_beta   90.00
_cell.angle_gamma   90.00
#
_symmetry.space_group_name_H-M   'P 1'
#
loop_
_entity.id
_entity.type
_entity.pdbx_description
1 polymer ?
#
loop_
_entity_poly.entity_id
_entity_poly.type
_entity_poly.pdbx_seq_one_letter_code
_entity_poly.pdbx_strand_id
1 'polypeptide(L)'
;MIGVPWHEAAVAGSFIGQKLIINEFVAYMNFGEYLKADAEVAAAGLQVISDHTKAIISFALCGFANLSSIAILIGGLGGMAPNRRQDIAQLGLRAVAAGTLSNLMSATIAGVFLAL
;
A
#
# COMPACT_ATOMS: atom_id res chain seq x y z
N MET A 1 -0.10 -13.16 -6.57
CA MET A 1 0.06 -12.12 -7.63
C MET A 1 1.41 -11.44 -7.49
N ILE A 2 1.64 -10.69 -6.41
CA ILE A 2 2.88 -9.89 -6.21
C ILE A 2 4.03 -10.64 -5.51
N GLY A 3 3.97 -11.97 -5.42
CA GLY A 3 5.03 -12.79 -4.81
C GLY A 3 4.80 -13.26 -3.36
N VAL A 4 3.76 -12.80 -2.66
CA VAL A 4 3.47 -13.25 -1.27
C VAL A 4 3.00 -14.72 -1.23
N PRO A 5 3.54 -15.57 -0.33
CA PRO A 5 3.03 -16.92 -0.09
C PRO A 5 1.55 -16.94 0.30
N TRP A 6 0.80 -17.94 -0.17
CA TRP A 6 -0.66 -17.97 0.01
C TRP A 6 -1.10 -17.91 1.49
N HIS A 7 -0.35 -18.54 2.39
CA HIS A 7 -0.66 -18.55 3.82
C HIS A 7 -0.40 -17.20 4.53
N GLU A 8 0.32 -16.27 3.90
CA GLU A 8 0.56 -14.89 4.40
C GLU A 8 -0.25 -13.85 3.61
N ALA A 9 -0.92 -14.27 2.53
CA ALA A 9 -1.59 -13.38 1.59
C ALA A 9 -2.76 -12.60 2.23
N ALA A 10 -3.46 -13.19 3.21
CA ALA A 10 -4.53 -12.50 3.93
C ALA A 10 -3.99 -11.33 4.77
N VAL A 11 -2.86 -11.53 5.46
CA VAL A 11 -2.18 -10.50 6.24
C VAL A 11 -1.70 -9.38 5.33
N ALA A 12 -0.97 -9.71 4.26
CA ALA A 12 -0.49 -8.73 3.28
C ALA A 12 -1.65 -7.96 2.61
N GLY A 13 -2.71 -8.67 2.23
CA GLY A 13 -3.91 -8.10 1.61
C GLY A 13 -4.63 -7.11 2.52
N SER A 14 -4.67 -7.36 3.83
CA SER A 14 -5.25 -6.44 4.81
C SER A 14 -4.57 -5.07 4.77
N PHE A 15 -3.23 -5.02 4.77
CA PHE A 15 -2.49 -3.76 4.73
C PHE A 15 -2.67 -3.02 3.39
N ILE A 16 -2.63 -3.74 2.27
CA ILE A 16 -2.87 -3.14 0.94
C ILE A 16 -4.30 -2.56 0.88
N GLY A 17 -5.28 -3.24 1.46
CA GLY A 17 -6.66 -2.77 1.57
C GLY A 17 -6.79 -1.53 2.44
N GLN A 18 -6.18 -1.53 3.64
CA GLN A 18 -6.15 -0.36 4.53
C GLN A 18 -5.54 0.86 3.84
N LYS A 19 -4.42 0.67 3.12
CA LYS A 19 -3.79 1.74 2.35
C LYS A 19 -4.71 2.31 1.29
N LEU A 20 -5.35 1.44 0.50
CA LEU A 20 -6.20 1.86 -0.62
C LEU A 20 -7.44 2.63 -0.13
N ILE A 21 -8.10 2.12 0.90
CA ILE A 21 -9.38 2.66 1.40
C ILE A 21 -9.17 3.84 2.34
N ILE A 22 -8.16 3.78 3.23
CA ILE A 22 -7.87 4.81 4.23
C ILE A 22 -6.67 5.64 3.77
N ASN A 23 -5.45 5.19 4.11
CA ASN A 23 -4.17 5.76 3.69
C ASN A 23 -3.01 4.85 4.12
N GLU A 24 -1.83 5.14 3.58
CA GLU A 24 -0.58 4.46 3.87
C GLU A 24 -0.10 4.61 5.32
N PHE A 25 -0.38 5.73 5.99
CA PHE A 25 0.03 5.92 7.39
C PHE A 25 -0.64 4.92 8.32
N VAL A 26 -1.94 4.70 8.18
CA VAL A 26 -2.67 3.69 8.96
C VAL A 26 -2.17 2.29 8.63
N ALA A 27 -1.92 2.00 7.34
CA ALA A 27 -1.38 0.71 6.93
C ALA A 27 0.02 0.45 7.52
N TYR A 28 0.92 1.44 7.50
CA TYR A 28 2.27 1.33 8.08
C TYR A 28 2.24 1.23 9.60
N MET A 29 1.33 1.94 10.28
CA MET A 29 1.17 1.85 11.73
C MET A 29 0.83 0.41 12.15
N ASN A 30 -0.14 -0.20 11.46
CA ASN A 30 -0.53 -1.58 11.74
C ASN A 30 0.52 -2.60 11.28
N PHE A 31 1.21 -2.33 10.17
CA PHE A 31 2.31 -3.18 9.69
C PHE A 31 3.53 -3.14 10.61
N GLY A 32 3.78 -2.02 11.31
CA GLY A 32 4.87 -1.87 12.27
C GLY A 32 4.83 -2.91 13.40
N GLU A 33 3.64 -3.40 13.77
CA GLU A 33 3.48 -4.48 14.74
C GLU A 33 4.07 -5.82 14.25
N TYR A 34 4.11 -6.05 12.94
CA TYR A 34 4.68 -7.25 12.32
C TYR A 34 6.18 -7.12 12.03
N LEU A 35 6.77 -5.94 12.24
CA LEU A 35 8.20 -5.68 12.09
C LEU A 35 9.00 -5.90 13.38
N LYS A 36 8.31 -6.16 14.50
CA LYS A 36 8.93 -6.50 15.79
C LYS A 36 9.56 -7.89 15.75
N ALA A 37 10.27 -8.26 16.82
CA ALA A 37 10.82 -9.61 16.94
C ALA A 37 9.70 -10.66 16.93
N ASP A 38 9.93 -11.82 16.28
CA ASP A 38 8.90 -12.85 16.08
C ASP A 38 8.23 -13.31 17.38
N ALA A 39 8.97 -13.32 18.49
CA ALA A 39 8.43 -13.66 19.81
C ALA A 39 7.39 -12.63 20.29
N GLU A 40 7.60 -11.34 20.01
CA GLU A 40 6.66 -10.26 20.35
C GLU A 40 5.42 -10.29 19.44
N VAL A 41 5.62 -10.54 18.14
CA VAL A 41 4.53 -10.70 17.16
C VAL A 41 3.62 -11.86 17.58
N ALA A 42 4.19 -13.01 17.91
CA ALA A 42 3.45 -14.18 18.37
C ALA A 42 2.75 -13.93 19.72
N ALA A 43 3.41 -13.24 20.67
CA ALA A 43 2.81 -12.88 21.96
C ALA A 43 1.61 -11.92 21.82
N ALA A 44 1.60 -11.08 20.78
CA ALA A 44 0.48 -10.22 20.42
C ALA A 44 -0.67 -10.97 19.71
N GLY A 45 -0.54 -12.29 19.50
CA GLY A 45 -1.53 -13.12 18.79
C GLY A 45 -1.55 -12.89 17.28
N LEU A 46 -0.49 -12.29 16.73
CA LEU A 46 -0.35 -12.02 15.30
C LEU A 46 0.42 -13.16 14.61
N GLN A 47 0.14 -13.35 13.33
CA GLN A 47 0.89 -14.29 12.50
C GLN A 47 2.29 -13.74 12.23
N VAL A 48 3.32 -14.51 12.59
CA VAL A 48 4.69 -14.23 12.14
C VAL A 48 4.75 -14.44 10.63
N ILE A 49 5.27 -13.43 9.92
CA ILE A 49 5.42 -13.44 8.46
C ILE A 49 6.90 -13.38 8.06
N SER A 50 7.21 -13.96 6.91
CA SER A 50 8.56 -13.98 6.36
C SER A 50 9.11 -12.59 6.04
N ASP A 51 10.44 -12.43 6.11
CA ASP A 51 11.11 -11.18 5.72
C ASP A 51 10.89 -10.85 4.23
N HIS A 52 10.71 -11.86 3.40
CA HIS A 52 10.30 -11.72 2.00
C HIS A 52 8.96 -11.00 1.88
N THR A 53 7.94 -11.44 2.63
CA THR A 53 6.63 -10.78 2.66
C THR A 53 6.69 -9.40 3.29
N LYS A 54 7.47 -9.20 4.36
CA LYS A 54 7.70 -7.86 4.95
C LYS A 54 8.25 -6.88 3.91
N ALA A 55 9.20 -7.32 3.08
CA ALA A 55 9.74 -6.50 2.00
C ALA A 55 8.67 -6.19 0.93
N ILE A 56 7.92 -7.19 0.45
CA ILE A 56 6.85 -6.97 -0.54
C ILE A 56 5.81 -5.97 -0.01
N ILE A 57 5.34 -6.13 1.23
CA ILE A 57 4.37 -5.21 1.86
C ILE A 57 4.96 -3.80 1.92
N SER A 58 6.23 -3.66 2.33
CA SER A 58 6.90 -2.35 2.40
C SER A 58 6.87 -1.59 1.07
N PHE A 59 7.13 -2.25 -0.05
CA PHE A 59 7.05 -1.63 -1.38
C PHE A 59 5.60 -1.40 -1.85
N ALA A 60 4.67 -2.30 -1.52
CA ALA A 60 3.27 -2.16 -1.89
C ALA A 60 2.59 -0.97 -1.18
N LEU A 61 3.00 -0.69 0.06
CA LEU A 61 2.51 0.43 0.87
C LEU A 61 3.15 1.78 0.53
N CYS A 62 4.32 1.78 -0.12
CA CYS A 62 5.11 2.99 -0.40
C CYS A 62 4.49 3.87 -1.50
N GLY A 63 3.44 4.60 -1.17
CA GLY A 63 2.86 5.61 -2.05
C GLY A 63 1.49 6.10 -1.57
N PHE A 64 1.15 7.33 -1.93
CA PHE A 64 -0.10 7.99 -1.54
C PHE A 64 -1.31 7.60 -2.40
N ALA A 65 -1.27 6.44 -3.06
CA ALA A 65 -2.38 5.96 -3.89
C ALA A 65 -3.50 5.40 -3.00
N ASN A 66 -4.43 6.29 -2.61
CA ASN A 66 -5.58 6.00 -1.76
C ASN A 66 -6.77 6.90 -2.15
N LEU A 67 -7.98 6.58 -1.68
CA LEU A 67 -9.19 7.36 -2.02
C LEU A 67 -9.15 8.81 -1.50
N SER A 68 -8.53 9.04 -0.33
CA SER A 68 -8.41 10.38 0.26
C SER A 68 -7.52 11.33 -0.56
N SER A 69 -6.49 10.79 -1.23
CA SER A 69 -5.57 11.53 -2.07
C SER A 69 -6.24 12.17 -3.29
N ILE A 70 -7.40 11.65 -3.73
CA ILE A 70 -8.19 12.28 -4.80
C ILE A 70 -8.63 13.67 -4.36
N ALA A 71 -9.16 13.81 -3.15
CA ALA A 71 -9.60 15.10 -2.61
C ALA A 71 -8.42 16.06 -2.43
N ILE A 72 -7.26 15.54 -2.00
CA ILE A 72 -6.01 16.32 -1.88
C ILE A 72 -5.59 16.86 -3.25
N LEU A 73 -5.64 16.05 -4.31
CA LEU A 73 -5.29 16.50 -5.67
C LEU A 73 -6.31 17.50 -6.23
N ILE A 74 -7.61 17.31 -5.97
CA ILE A 74 -8.63 18.30 -6.35
C ILE A 74 -8.39 19.64 -5.65
N GLY A 75 -8.01 19.63 -4.36
CA GLY A 75 -7.68 20.83 -3.60
C GLY A 75 -6.39 21.50 -4.08
N GLY A 76 -5.29 20.74 -4.14
CA GLY A 76 -3.96 21.22 -4.52
C GLY A 76 -3.85 21.56 -6.00
N LEU A 77 -3.91 20.54 -6.86
CA LEU A 77 -3.78 20.73 -8.32
C LEU A 77 -4.96 21.52 -8.89
N GLY A 78 -6.17 21.30 -8.37
CA GLY A 78 -7.33 22.10 -8.77
C GLY A 78 -7.29 23.53 -8.23
N GLY A 79 -6.53 23.83 -7.18
CA GLY A 79 -6.21 25.20 -6.76
C GLY A 79 -5.26 25.89 -7.75
N MET A 80 -4.25 25.15 -8.24
CA MET A 80 -3.28 25.64 -9.22
C MET A 80 -3.87 25.79 -10.64
N ALA A 81 -4.82 24.93 -11.01
CA ALA A 81 -5.51 24.96 -12.30
C ALA A 81 -7.04 24.89 -12.11
N PRO A 82 -7.71 25.98 -11.70
CA PRO A 82 -9.14 25.98 -11.40
C PRO A 82 -10.03 25.49 -12.54
N ASN A 83 -9.68 25.86 -13.78
CA ASN A 83 -10.41 25.46 -15.00
C ASN A 83 -10.27 23.96 -15.33
N ARG A 84 -9.40 23.22 -14.63
CA ARG A 84 -9.15 21.79 -14.85
C ARG A 84 -9.66 20.91 -13.69
N ARG A 85 -10.33 21.48 -12.69
CA ARG A 85 -10.85 20.74 -11.52
C ARG A 85 -11.73 19.55 -11.90
N GLN A 86 -12.57 19.71 -12.92
CA GLN A 86 -13.47 18.66 -13.39
C GLN A 86 -12.69 17.47 -13.98
N ASP A 87 -11.65 17.73 -14.78
CA ASP A 87 -10.77 16.69 -15.32
C ASP A 87 -10.08 15.92 -14.19
N ILE A 88 -9.56 16.63 -13.18
CA ILE A 88 -8.87 16.03 -12.02
C ILE A 88 -9.82 15.10 -11.26
N ALA A 89 -11.06 15.55 -11.01
CA ALA A 89 -12.07 14.73 -10.33
C ALA A 89 -12.45 13.49 -11.14
N GLN A 90 -12.64 13.63 -12.46
CA GLN A 90 -12.98 12.51 -13.34
C GLN A 90 -11.87 11.47 -13.44
N LEU A 91 -10.61 11.90 -13.42
CA LEU A 91 -9.44 11.02 -13.50
C LEU A 91 -9.02 10.43 -12.14
N GLY A 92 -9.57 10.92 -11.03
CA GLY A 92 -9.13 10.56 -9.67
C GLY A 92 -9.05 9.06 -9.41
N LEU A 93 -10.12 8.30 -9.69
CA LEU A 93 -10.13 6.85 -9.50
C LEU A 93 -9.14 6.12 -10.43
N ARG A 94 -8.97 6.61 -11.66
CA ARG A 94 -7.99 6.06 -12.61
C ARG A 94 -6.56 6.33 -12.11
N ALA A 95 -6.30 7.50 -11.54
CA ALA A 95 -5.02 7.85 -10.96
C ALA A 95 -4.70 6.99 -9.72
N VAL A 96 -5.67 6.73 -8.85
CA VAL A 96 -5.49 5.82 -7.70
C VAL A 96 -5.20 4.39 -8.18
N ALA A 97 -5.93 3.89 -9.18
CA ALA A 97 -5.66 2.58 -9.76
C ALA A 97 -4.25 2.51 -10.36
N ALA A 98 -3.86 3.52 -11.15
CA ALA A 98 -2.52 3.58 -11.75
C ALA A 98 -1.41 3.64 -10.69
N GLY A 99 -1.56 4.48 -9.67
CA GLY A 99 -0.61 4.58 -8.56
C GLY A 99 -0.51 3.27 -7.76
N THR A 100 -1.65 2.61 -7.50
CA THR A 100 -1.69 1.33 -6.80
C THR A 100 -0.96 0.25 -7.59
N LEU A 101 -1.25 0.14 -8.90
CA LEU A 101 -0.55 -0.80 -9.78
C LEU A 101 0.96 -0.51 -9.87
N SER A 102 1.36 0.77 -9.86
CA SER A 102 2.77 1.15 -9.79
C SER A 102 3.44 0.63 -8.51
N ASN A 103 2.78 0.77 -7.35
CA ASN A 103 3.33 0.26 -6.10
C ASN A 103 3.39 -1.28 -6.08
N LEU A 104 2.36 -1.95 -6.59
CA LEU A 104 2.33 -3.42 -6.70
C LEU A 104 3.38 -3.95 -7.68
N MET A 105 3.68 -3.22 -8.74
CA MET A 105 4.77 -3.55 -9.66
C MET A 105 6.12 -3.50 -8.94
N SER A 106 6.42 -2.41 -8.23
CA SER A 106 7.66 -2.31 -7.43
C SER A 106 7.74 -3.41 -6.37
N ALA A 107 6.63 -3.74 -5.73
CA ALA A 107 6.55 -4.83 -4.76
C ALA A 107 6.83 -6.20 -5.39
N THR A 108 6.33 -6.44 -6.60
CA THR A 108 6.60 -7.66 -7.36
C THR A 108 8.08 -7.76 -7.72
N ILE A 109 8.68 -6.66 -8.17
CA ILE A 109 10.12 -6.58 -8.49
C ILE A 109 10.96 -6.89 -7.24
N ALA A 110 10.64 -6.28 -6.10
CA ALA A 110 11.32 -6.56 -4.84
C ALA A 110 11.19 -8.04 -4.44
N GLY A 111 9.98 -8.60 -4.54
CA GLY A 111 9.73 -10.02 -4.26
C GLY A 111 10.51 -10.98 -5.16
N VAL A 112 10.74 -10.63 -6.43
CA VAL A 112 11.56 -11.42 -7.35
C VAL A 112 13.03 -11.38 -6.92
N PHE A 113 13.60 -10.19 -6.71
CA PHE A 113 15.04 -10.05 -6.41
C PHE A 113 15.44 -10.55 -5.02
N LEU A 114 14.53 -10.52 -4.05
CA LEU A 114 14.78 -11.05 -2.70
C LEU A 114 14.56 -12.56 -2.57
N ALA A 115 14.05 -13.20 -3.62
CA ALA A 115 13.90 -14.65 -3.70
C ALA A 115 15.02 -15.34 -4.49
N LEU A 116 15.92 -14.57 -5.11
CA LEU A 116 17.13 -15.05 -5.80
C LEU A 116 18.26 -15.29 -4.79
#